data_AF-A0A1Q6M271-F1
#
_entry.id   AF-A0A1Q6M271-F1
#
_cell.length_a   1.000
_cell.length_b   1.000
_cell.length_c   1.000
_cell.angle_alpha   90.00
_cell.angle_beta   90.00
_cell.angle_gamma   90.00
#
_symmetry.space_group_name_H-M   'P 1'
#
loop_
_entity.id
_entity.type
_entity.pdbx_description
1 polymer ?
#
loop_
_entity_poly.entity_id
_entity_poly.type
_entity_poly.pdbx_seq_one_letter_code
_entity_poly.pdbx_strand_id
1 'polypeptide(L)'
;MNKKFLYISASVLVATAAFLAVFLPIKFNKAKDNNKITSGSLVNANGAKLSWDELLNEKSDTDSDKNKIVVEENVITYVDSALDGELTLPTPIVGIGANAFKYSKLQAVNFNEGLVTIGVDAFLESSLIKLSLPSTVTTIEKDAFWNCTSLTNITLNDGLQVIGYNAFYNCQFTSLIIPSSVTTIEEGAFINCNKIIGTVTLPQNITVIKNSTFKGCSSVKEFVLGNVENIEFQAFLECTSLEKINLPSTLTSIQDDAFRDCTKLSTLAFPIALQSIGSHTFDGCRSLETVTLNQNIAKLGVATFSNCISLNSINIPQAINSIPDSCFYGCSSLTSIDLSSVEIIGYNAFFGCKNVTFVLDDNENVHYVASKDKDFSSLEQISNDKFKEYALKNYYIKKVEGKINENN
;
A
#
# COMPACT_ATOMS: atom_id res chain seq x y z
N MET A 1 35.86 3.33 -32.88
CA MET A 1 34.84 4.17 -32.21
C MET A 1 33.70 3.25 -31.75
N ASN A 2 33.04 3.61 -30.64
CA ASN A 2 31.95 2.90 -29.94
C ASN A 2 32.37 1.87 -28.87
N LYS A 3 32.86 2.38 -27.72
CA LYS A 3 32.56 1.79 -26.41
C LYS A 3 31.20 2.33 -25.95
N LYS A 4 30.16 1.50 -25.92
CA LYS A 4 28.91 1.80 -25.21
C LYS A 4 29.18 1.63 -23.71
N PHE A 5 29.25 2.74 -22.98
CA PHE A 5 29.17 2.74 -21.53
C PHE A 5 27.73 2.50 -21.12
N LEU A 6 27.48 1.36 -20.49
CA LEU A 6 26.24 1.10 -19.76
C LEU A 6 26.33 1.90 -18.45
N TYR A 7 25.66 3.06 -18.39
CA TYR A 7 25.50 3.82 -17.15
C TYR A 7 24.46 3.12 -16.28
N ILE A 8 24.91 2.21 -15.41
CA ILE A 8 24.15 1.80 -14.23
C ILE A 8 24.47 2.85 -13.16
N SER A 9 23.44 3.46 -12.58
CA SER A 9 23.60 4.52 -11.59
C SER A 9 24.41 4.03 -10.38
N ALA A 10 25.35 4.85 -9.92
CA ALA A 10 26.24 4.54 -8.79
C ALA A 10 25.49 4.26 -7.48
N SER A 11 24.21 4.64 -7.37
CA SER A 11 23.32 4.37 -6.23
C SER A 11 22.87 2.91 -6.11
N VAL A 12 22.79 2.16 -7.22
CA VAL A 12 22.43 0.72 -7.19
C VAL A 12 23.65 -0.16 -6.84
N LEU A 13 24.86 0.33 -7.13
CA LEU A 13 26.10 -0.40 -6.86
C LEU A 13 26.53 -0.32 -5.38
N VAL A 14 26.15 0.75 -4.65
CA VAL A 14 26.51 0.91 -3.23
C VAL A 14 25.63 0.05 -2.32
N ALA A 15 24.34 -0.14 -2.64
CA ALA A 15 23.44 -1.01 -1.89
C ALA A 15 23.77 -2.50 -2.04
N THR A 16 24.19 -2.92 -3.24
CA THR A 16 24.62 -4.31 -3.50
C THR A 16 26.03 -4.61 -2.99
N ALA A 17 26.94 -3.63 -2.96
CA ALA A 17 28.27 -3.78 -2.39
C ALA A 17 28.27 -3.84 -0.86
N ALA A 18 27.36 -3.12 -0.18
CA ALA A 18 27.15 -3.27 1.26
C ALA A 18 26.55 -4.64 1.61
N PHE A 19 25.74 -5.23 0.71
CA PHE A 19 25.16 -6.56 0.88
C PHE A 19 26.19 -7.70 0.71
N LEU A 20 27.15 -7.60 -0.23
CA LEU A 20 28.20 -8.61 -0.38
C LEU A 20 29.32 -8.51 0.67
N ALA A 21 29.55 -7.32 1.25
CA ALA A 21 30.62 -7.14 2.24
C ALA A 21 30.30 -7.75 3.62
N VAL A 22 29.02 -7.98 3.92
CA VAL A 22 28.59 -8.72 5.13
C VAL A 22 28.64 -10.25 4.92
N PHE A 23 28.76 -10.70 3.67
CA PHE A 23 28.81 -12.12 3.28
C PHE A 23 30.15 -12.57 2.69
N LEU A 24 31.24 -11.82 2.90
CA LEU A 24 32.55 -12.47 2.85
C LEU A 24 32.56 -13.48 4.00
N PRO A 25 32.86 -14.77 3.75
CA PRO A 25 33.02 -15.72 4.83
C PRO A 25 34.23 -15.24 5.62
N ILE A 26 34.00 -14.51 6.70
CA ILE A 26 34.97 -14.49 7.79
C ILE A 26 35.02 -15.96 8.19
N LYS A 27 36.05 -16.65 7.70
CA LYS A 27 36.46 -17.93 8.26
C LYS A 27 36.78 -17.65 9.72
N PHE A 28 35.77 -17.65 10.57
CA PHE A 28 35.97 -17.92 11.98
C PHE A 28 36.49 -19.33 12.00
N ASN A 29 37.82 -19.41 12.14
CA ASN A 29 38.48 -20.64 12.51
C ASN A 29 37.63 -21.30 13.59
N LYS A 30 37.52 -22.62 13.48
CA LYS A 30 36.95 -23.53 14.47
C LYS A 30 37.81 -23.48 15.75
N ALA A 31 37.87 -22.31 16.37
CA ALA A 31 38.40 -22.11 17.70
C ALA A 31 37.20 -22.31 18.62
N LYS A 32 37.33 -23.25 19.54
CA LYS A 32 36.57 -23.29 20.79
C LYS A 32 36.92 -22.04 21.63
N ASP A 33 36.71 -20.85 21.07
CA ASP A 33 36.83 -19.63 21.83
C ASP A 33 35.53 -19.46 22.58
N ASN A 34 35.66 -19.72 23.88
CA ASN A 34 34.70 -19.48 24.94
C ASN A 34 34.33 -17.99 25.04
N ASN A 35 33.81 -17.38 23.96
CA ASN A 35 33.00 -16.17 24.08
C ASN A 35 31.71 -16.59 24.75
N LYS A 36 31.82 -16.69 26.07
CA LYS A 36 30.78 -17.12 26.99
C LYS A 36 29.58 -16.21 26.73
N ILE A 37 28.53 -16.79 26.17
CA ILE A 37 27.25 -16.15 25.99
C ILE A 37 26.72 -15.87 27.40
N THR A 38 26.82 -14.63 27.89
CA THR A 38 26.72 -14.36 29.35
C THR A 38 25.37 -13.82 29.83
N SER A 39 24.39 -13.59 28.96
CA SER A 39 23.16 -12.85 29.37
C SER A 39 21.82 -13.35 28.80
N GLY A 40 21.81 -14.41 28.00
CA GLY A 40 20.58 -14.90 27.36
C GLY A 40 19.72 -15.70 28.35
N SER A 41 18.39 -15.57 28.25
CA SER A 41 17.48 -16.34 29.11
C SER A 41 16.07 -16.39 28.52
N LEU A 42 15.28 -17.36 28.98
CA LEU A 42 13.84 -17.42 28.76
C LEU A 42 13.13 -17.40 30.12
N VAL A 43 12.07 -16.60 30.22
CA VAL A 43 11.07 -16.74 31.27
C VAL A 43 9.79 -17.23 30.63
N ASN A 44 9.43 -18.49 30.86
CA ASN A 44 8.24 -19.08 30.24
C ASN A 44 6.93 -18.54 30.84
N ALA A 45 5.78 -18.88 30.26
CA ALA A 45 4.48 -18.38 30.69
C ALA A 45 4.11 -18.76 32.14
N ASN A 46 4.74 -19.80 32.70
CA ASN A 46 4.57 -20.23 34.10
C ASN A 46 5.59 -19.60 35.06
N GLY A 47 6.46 -18.71 34.56
CA GLY A 47 7.50 -18.03 35.34
C GLY A 47 8.78 -18.85 35.55
N ALA A 48 8.91 -20.04 34.94
CA ALA A 48 10.13 -20.81 34.99
C ALA A 48 11.22 -20.13 34.16
N LYS A 49 12.43 -20.06 34.73
CA LYS A 49 13.60 -19.43 34.10
C LYS A 49 14.49 -20.52 33.51
N LEU A 50 14.80 -20.40 32.23
CA LEU A 50 15.79 -21.24 31.54
C LEU A 50 16.96 -20.36 31.13
N SER A 51 18.17 -20.82 31.41
CA SER A 51 19.39 -20.19 30.94
C SER A 51 19.59 -20.42 29.45
N TRP A 52 20.41 -19.59 28.80
CA TRP A 52 20.73 -19.76 27.39
C TRP A 52 21.33 -21.14 27.07
N ASP A 53 22.23 -21.63 27.92
CA ASP A 53 22.85 -22.96 27.74
C ASP A 53 21.82 -24.10 27.80
N GLU A 54 20.75 -23.95 28.58
CA GLU A 54 19.63 -24.90 28.63
C GLU A 54 18.77 -24.86 27.37
N LEU A 55 18.75 -23.73 26.65
CA LEU A 55 17.96 -23.54 25.44
C LEU A 55 18.70 -23.99 24.17
N LEU A 56 20.04 -23.97 24.17
CA LEU A 56 20.82 -24.27 22.97
C LEU A 56 20.75 -25.75 22.56
N ASN A 57 20.72 -25.98 21.25
CA ASN A 57 21.05 -27.26 20.62
C ASN A 57 22.10 -27.07 19.52
N GLU A 58 22.97 -28.06 19.32
CA GLU A 58 24.09 -27.99 18.38
C GLU A 58 23.64 -28.17 16.91
N LYS A 59 22.52 -28.85 16.63
CA LYS A 59 21.95 -29.08 15.29
C LYS A 59 20.45 -29.36 15.33
N SER A 60 19.73 -28.99 14.28
CA SER A 60 18.31 -29.35 14.12
C SER A 60 18.13 -30.83 13.79
N ASP A 61 17.49 -31.60 14.66
CA ASP A 61 16.93 -32.92 14.37
C ASP A 61 15.57 -33.03 15.08
N THR A 62 14.52 -33.26 14.28
CA THR A 62 13.10 -32.96 14.55
C THR A 62 12.49 -33.58 15.82
N ASP A 63 13.12 -34.61 16.40
CA ASP A 63 12.63 -35.24 17.64
C ASP A 63 13.41 -34.78 18.90
N SER A 64 14.59 -34.16 18.72
CA SER A 64 15.50 -33.71 19.79
C SER A 64 15.40 -32.21 20.13
N ASP A 65 14.74 -31.42 19.28
CA ASP A 65 14.68 -29.95 19.37
C ASP A 65 13.54 -29.40 20.24
N LYS A 66 12.88 -30.25 21.04
CA LYS A 66 11.78 -29.80 21.90
C LYS A 66 12.28 -28.76 22.90
N ASN A 67 11.68 -27.58 22.87
CA ASN A 67 12.03 -26.40 23.67
C ASN A 67 13.48 -25.91 23.46
N LYS A 68 13.99 -25.99 22.22
CA LYS A 68 15.36 -25.59 21.89
C LYS A 68 15.46 -24.44 20.89
N ILE A 69 16.64 -23.83 20.87
CA ILE A 69 17.08 -22.77 19.98
C ILE A 69 18.36 -23.24 19.28
N VAL A 70 18.42 -23.10 17.96
CA VAL A 70 19.60 -23.40 17.15
C VAL A 70 20.22 -22.08 16.70
N VAL A 71 21.54 -21.98 16.89
CA VAL A 71 22.35 -20.82 16.53
C VAL A 71 23.52 -21.27 15.66
N GLU A 72 23.65 -20.67 14.49
CA GLU A 72 24.76 -20.90 13.56
C GLU A 72 25.46 -19.57 13.28
N GLU A 73 26.77 -19.50 13.53
CA GLU A 73 27.58 -18.29 13.27
C GLU A 73 26.99 -17.00 13.90
N ASN A 74 26.45 -17.10 15.13
CA ASN A 74 25.75 -16.03 15.85
C ASN A 74 24.43 -15.56 15.22
N VAL A 75 23.83 -16.37 14.34
CA VAL A 75 22.49 -16.17 13.78
C VAL A 75 21.54 -17.21 14.35
N ILE A 76 20.40 -16.78 14.88
CA ILE A 76 19.36 -17.71 15.32
C ILE A 76 18.68 -18.27 14.07
N THR A 77 18.80 -19.57 13.82
CA THR A 77 18.25 -20.23 12.64
C THR A 77 16.94 -20.96 12.93
N TYR A 78 16.70 -21.31 14.20
CA TYR A 78 15.49 -22.00 14.63
C TYR A 78 15.20 -21.77 16.12
N VAL A 79 13.93 -21.60 16.44
CA VAL A 79 13.36 -21.54 17.78
C VAL A 79 12.13 -22.43 17.78
N ASP A 80 12.09 -23.42 18.67
CA ASP A 80 10.93 -24.29 18.76
C ASP A 80 9.66 -23.49 19.10
N SER A 81 8.65 -23.65 18.26
CA SER A 81 7.28 -23.11 18.44
C SER A 81 6.62 -23.46 19.78
N ALA A 82 7.10 -24.48 20.49
CA ALA A 82 6.64 -24.81 21.84
C ALA A 82 7.10 -23.81 22.91
N LEU A 83 8.19 -23.06 22.66
CA LEU A 83 8.69 -22.05 23.60
C LEU A 83 7.70 -20.89 23.71
N ASP A 84 7.37 -20.51 24.95
CA ASP A 84 6.46 -19.43 25.30
C ASP A 84 7.09 -18.45 26.29
N GLY A 85 6.41 -17.33 26.55
CA GLY A 85 6.88 -16.30 27.46
C GLY A 85 7.83 -15.29 26.83
N GLU A 86 8.85 -14.88 27.57
CA GLU A 86 9.76 -13.79 27.21
C GLU A 86 11.20 -14.30 27.03
N LEU A 87 11.71 -14.21 25.80
CA LEU A 87 13.07 -14.56 25.45
C LEU A 87 13.96 -13.31 25.43
N THR A 88 15.10 -13.36 26.09
CA THR A 88 16.14 -12.33 26.02
C THR A 88 17.33 -12.86 25.25
N LEU A 89 17.66 -12.22 24.13
CA LEU A 89 18.78 -12.61 23.29
C LEU A 89 20.10 -12.16 23.93
N PRO A 90 21.12 -13.02 23.94
CA PRO A 90 22.44 -12.65 24.41
C PRO A 90 23.25 -11.93 23.32
N THR A 91 24.31 -11.26 23.74
CA THR A 91 25.41 -10.92 22.84
C THR A 91 26.29 -12.18 22.61
N PRO A 92 26.85 -12.38 21.41
CA PRO A 92 26.88 -11.45 20.26
C PRO A 92 25.93 -11.86 19.12
N ILE A 93 24.65 -12.19 19.37
CA ILE A 93 23.72 -12.52 18.27
C ILE A 93 23.63 -11.34 17.28
N VAL A 94 23.89 -11.61 16.00
CA VAL A 94 23.96 -10.59 14.94
C VAL A 94 22.80 -10.65 13.95
N GLY A 95 22.05 -11.75 13.92
CA GLY A 95 20.94 -11.90 12.98
C GLY A 95 19.86 -12.87 13.46
N ILE A 96 18.64 -12.64 12.97
CA ILE A 96 17.56 -13.63 12.99
C ILE A 96 17.45 -14.20 11.58
N GLY A 97 17.65 -15.51 11.44
CA GLY A 97 17.59 -16.24 10.19
C GLY A 97 16.17 -16.39 9.67
N ALA A 98 16.06 -16.88 8.43
CA ALA A 98 14.76 -17.10 7.81
C ALA A 98 13.94 -18.15 8.58
N ASN A 99 12.64 -17.91 8.76
CA ASN A 99 11.70 -18.77 9.50
C ASN A 99 12.08 -19.05 10.98
N ALA A 100 13.07 -18.37 11.56
CA ALA A 100 13.66 -18.75 12.84
C ALA A 100 12.67 -18.78 14.02
N PHE A 101 11.70 -17.88 14.05
CA PHE A 101 10.63 -17.77 15.05
C PHE A 101 9.24 -17.98 14.44
N LYS A 102 9.16 -18.66 13.29
CA LYS A 102 7.90 -18.94 12.63
C LYS A 102 6.97 -19.76 13.54
N TYR A 103 5.71 -19.34 13.65
CA TYR A 103 4.71 -19.92 14.56
C TYR A 103 5.10 -19.89 16.05
N SER A 104 6.08 -19.06 16.44
CA SER A 104 6.55 -18.99 17.82
C SER A 104 5.46 -18.49 18.77
N LYS A 105 5.32 -19.16 19.92
CA LYS A 105 4.42 -18.78 21.01
C LYS A 105 5.02 -17.77 21.99
N LEU A 106 6.27 -17.34 21.74
CA LEU A 106 6.89 -16.27 22.52
C LEU A 106 6.07 -14.99 22.42
N GLN A 107 5.79 -14.39 23.56
CA GLN A 107 5.03 -13.14 23.68
C GLN A 107 5.96 -11.92 23.62
N ALA A 108 7.24 -12.11 23.94
CA ALA A 108 8.26 -11.07 23.90
C ALA A 108 9.61 -11.65 23.50
N VAL A 109 10.34 -10.89 22.66
CA VAL A 109 11.75 -11.13 22.37
C VAL A 109 12.51 -9.82 22.62
N ASN A 110 13.39 -9.81 23.62
CA ASN A 110 14.27 -8.70 23.92
C ASN A 110 15.55 -8.87 23.11
N PHE A 111 15.65 -8.10 22.02
CA PHE A 111 16.81 -8.11 21.14
C PHE A 111 18.03 -7.46 21.80
N ASN A 112 19.22 -7.97 21.50
CA ASN A 112 20.47 -7.36 21.91
C ASN A 112 20.91 -6.27 20.92
N GLU A 113 21.69 -5.31 21.41
CA GLU A 113 22.46 -4.42 20.51
C GLU A 113 23.49 -5.25 19.72
N GLY A 114 23.60 -4.97 18.42
CA GLY A 114 24.42 -5.73 17.48
C GLY A 114 23.61 -6.55 16.47
N LEU A 115 22.30 -6.69 16.67
CA LEU A 115 21.41 -7.32 15.69
C LEU A 115 21.26 -6.43 14.45
N VAL A 116 21.58 -6.97 13.27
CA VAL A 116 21.60 -6.19 12.01
C VAL A 116 20.36 -6.43 11.15
N THR A 117 19.87 -7.68 11.10
CA THR A 117 18.82 -8.11 10.17
C THR A 117 17.77 -8.99 10.83
N ILE A 118 16.51 -8.83 10.40
CA ILE A 118 15.41 -9.76 10.67
C ILE A 118 15.07 -10.47 9.35
N GLY A 119 15.33 -11.77 9.28
CA GLY A 119 15.24 -12.57 8.07
C GLY A 119 13.82 -12.81 7.54
N VAL A 120 13.76 -13.40 6.34
CA VAL A 120 12.51 -13.71 5.65
C VAL A 120 11.65 -14.65 6.49
N ASP A 121 10.35 -14.37 6.60
CA ASP A 121 9.40 -15.14 7.43
C ASP A 121 9.81 -15.30 8.90
N ALA A 122 10.78 -14.50 9.41
CA ALA A 122 11.44 -14.76 10.69
C ALA A 122 10.44 -14.97 11.83
N PHE A 123 9.40 -14.15 11.94
CA PHE A 123 8.35 -14.22 12.95
C PHE A 123 6.98 -14.51 12.32
N LEU A 124 6.90 -15.12 11.13
CA LEU A 124 5.62 -15.36 10.46
C LEU A 124 4.65 -16.13 11.39
N GLU A 125 3.45 -15.58 11.56
CA GLU A 125 2.40 -16.08 12.44
C GLU A 125 2.83 -16.25 13.92
N SER A 126 3.75 -15.39 14.39
CA SER A 126 4.18 -15.38 15.79
C SER A 126 3.15 -14.71 16.72
N SER A 127 3.15 -15.16 17.99
CA SER A 127 2.36 -14.58 19.09
C SER A 127 3.02 -13.37 19.77
N LEU A 128 4.05 -12.77 19.14
CA LEU A 128 4.75 -11.61 19.69
C LEU A 128 3.78 -10.46 19.94
N ILE A 129 3.80 -9.90 21.16
CA ILE A 129 2.90 -8.80 21.57
C ILE A 129 3.53 -7.43 21.30
N LYS A 130 4.85 -7.32 21.50
CA LYS A 130 5.64 -6.10 21.35
C LYS A 130 6.88 -6.35 20.50
N LEU A 131 7.20 -5.40 19.62
CA LEU A 131 8.45 -5.35 18.86
C LEU A 131 9.19 -4.07 19.25
N SER A 132 10.45 -4.17 19.65
CA SER A 132 11.33 -3.03 19.84
C SER A 132 12.65 -3.32 19.16
N LEU A 133 12.88 -2.69 18.00
CA LEU A 133 14.12 -2.89 17.25
C LEU A 133 15.30 -2.22 17.97
N PRO A 134 16.45 -2.91 18.13
CA PRO A 134 17.66 -2.28 18.60
C PRO A 134 18.21 -1.32 17.55
N SER A 135 19.10 -0.41 17.96
CA SER A 135 19.58 0.69 17.11
C SER A 135 20.28 0.24 15.83
N THR A 136 20.76 -1.00 15.82
CA THR A 136 21.62 -1.63 14.80
C THR A 136 20.85 -2.31 13.67
N VAL A 137 19.53 -2.53 13.80
CA VAL A 137 18.73 -3.15 12.74
C VAL A 137 18.54 -2.16 11.59
N THR A 138 18.88 -2.58 10.38
CA THR A 138 18.73 -1.74 9.17
C THR A 138 17.67 -2.26 8.21
N THR A 139 17.32 -3.54 8.30
CA THR A 139 16.41 -4.20 7.35
C THR A 139 15.47 -5.16 8.08
N ILE A 140 14.18 -5.04 7.76
CA ILE A 140 13.16 -6.07 8.01
C ILE A 140 12.85 -6.71 6.67
N GLU A 141 13.15 -8.00 6.53
CA GLU A 141 12.99 -8.73 5.27
C GLU A 141 11.52 -9.06 4.96
N LYS A 142 11.31 -9.63 3.77
CA LYS A 142 10.01 -10.10 3.29
C LYS A 142 9.29 -10.98 4.34
N ASP A 143 8.00 -10.72 4.54
CA ASP A 143 7.08 -11.51 5.37
C ASP A 143 7.52 -11.68 6.83
N ALA A 144 8.51 -10.90 7.30
CA ALA A 144 9.17 -11.11 8.60
C ALA A 144 8.20 -11.15 9.78
N PHE A 145 7.11 -10.37 9.77
CA PHE A 145 6.05 -10.37 10.78
C PHE A 145 4.67 -10.60 10.14
N TRP A 146 4.60 -11.35 9.04
CA TRP A 146 3.32 -11.66 8.39
C TRP A 146 2.41 -12.38 9.38
N ASN A 147 1.21 -11.83 9.58
CA ASN A 147 0.11 -12.40 10.34
C ASN A 147 0.42 -12.54 11.83
N CYS A 148 1.30 -11.69 12.36
CA CYS A 148 1.52 -11.48 13.79
C CYS A 148 0.33 -10.73 14.41
N THR A 149 -0.82 -11.38 14.49
CA THR A 149 -2.08 -10.76 14.93
C THR A 149 -2.09 -10.34 16.40
N SER A 150 -1.16 -10.85 17.21
CA SER A 150 -0.98 -10.42 18.60
C SER A 150 -0.09 -9.18 18.75
N LEU A 151 0.60 -8.77 17.69
CA LEU A 151 1.55 -7.65 17.72
C LEU A 151 0.78 -6.33 17.79
N THR A 152 0.72 -5.76 19.00
CA THR A 152 -0.07 -4.56 19.32
C THR A 152 0.79 -3.31 19.48
N ASN A 153 2.10 -3.48 19.69
CA ASN A 153 3.03 -2.38 19.90
C ASN A 153 4.31 -2.61 19.10
N ILE A 154 4.73 -1.60 18.34
CA ILE A 154 6.01 -1.62 17.62
C ILE A 154 6.80 -0.35 17.94
N THR A 155 8.12 -0.50 18.00
CA THR A 155 9.08 0.60 18.03
C THR A 155 10.15 0.28 16.99
N LEU A 156 10.11 1.03 15.89
CA LEU A 156 11.11 0.98 14.83
C LEU A 156 12.27 1.91 15.22
N ASN A 157 13.51 1.52 14.91
CA ASN A 157 14.69 2.29 15.28
C ASN A 157 15.03 3.36 14.22
N ASP A 158 15.68 4.44 14.65
CA ASP A 158 16.10 5.55 13.79
C ASP A 158 17.12 5.16 12.71
N GLY A 159 17.69 3.95 12.75
CA GLY A 159 18.62 3.42 11.74
C GLY A 159 17.94 2.61 10.61
N LEU A 160 16.65 2.29 10.75
CA LEU A 160 15.94 1.40 9.83
C LEU A 160 15.89 1.98 8.41
N GLN A 161 16.33 1.20 7.41
CA GLN A 161 16.40 1.62 6.01
C GLN A 161 15.29 0.99 5.16
N VAL A 162 14.98 -0.28 5.38
CA VAL A 162 14.12 -1.08 4.50
C VAL A 162 13.05 -1.82 5.31
N ILE A 163 11.81 -1.68 4.85
CA ILE A 163 10.66 -2.48 5.29
C ILE A 163 10.22 -3.35 4.11
N GLY A 164 10.42 -4.66 4.25
CA GLY A 164 10.25 -5.65 3.18
C GLY A 164 8.82 -5.95 2.78
N TYR A 165 8.70 -6.73 1.70
CA TYR A 165 7.42 -7.14 1.10
C TYR A 165 6.52 -7.79 2.16
N ASN A 166 5.28 -7.33 2.31
CA ASN A 166 4.34 -7.85 3.31
C ASN A 166 4.86 -7.93 4.76
N ALA A 167 5.93 -7.19 5.11
CA ALA A 167 6.65 -7.36 6.37
C ALA A 167 5.75 -7.34 7.62
N PHE A 168 4.67 -6.55 7.62
CA PHE A 168 3.70 -6.45 8.70
C PHE A 168 2.26 -6.78 8.27
N TYR A 169 2.07 -7.60 7.22
CA TYR A 169 0.74 -7.99 6.75
C TYR A 169 -0.12 -8.51 7.93
N ASN A 170 -1.32 -7.97 8.10
CA ASN A 170 -2.31 -8.33 9.12
C ASN A 170 -1.84 -8.20 10.59
N CYS A 171 -0.85 -7.36 10.88
CA CYS A 171 -0.48 -6.98 12.26
C CYS A 171 -1.51 -6.04 12.89
N GLN A 172 -1.61 -6.03 14.23
CA GLN A 172 -2.69 -5.35 14.97
C GLN A 172 -2.19 -4.18 15.86
N PHE A 173 -1.05 -3.56 15.51
CA PHE A 173 -0.52 -2.44 16.28
C PHE A 173 -1.32 -1.16 16.09
N THR A 174 -1.37 -0.35 17.14
CA THR A 174 -2.26 0.83 17.22
C THR A 174 -1.61 2.13 16.77
N SER A 175 -0.28 2.17 16.71
CA SER A 175 0.51 3.34 16.30
C SER A 175 1.63 2.90 15.36
N LEU A 176 1.91 3.73 14.36
CA LEU A 176 2.97 3.53 13.38
C LEU A 176 3.77 4.82 13.21
N ILE A 177 5.02 4.79 13.66
CA ILE A 177 6.00 5.84 13.39
C ILE A 177 7.03 5.23 12.46
N ILE A 178 7.05 5.67 11.20
CA ILE A 178 8.06 5.26 10.21
C ILE A 178 9.26 6.21 10.38
N PRO A 179 10.45 5.69 10.75
CA PRO A 179 11.65 6.52 10.93
C PRO A 179 12.02 7.28 9.65
N SER A 180 12.53 8.51 9.79
CA SER A 180 12.93 9.35 8.65
C SER A 180 14.07 8.77 7.82
N SER A 181 14.79 7.80 8.37
CA SER A 181 15.87 7.07 7.71
C SER A 181 15.38 5.97 6.77
N VAL A 182 14.10 5.58 6.82
CA VAL A 182 13.54 4.58 5.91
C VAL A 182 13.55 5.13 4.48
N THR A 183 14.20 4.38 3.59
CA THR A 183 14.31 4.71 2.16
C THR A 183 13.40 3.86 1.28
N THR A 184 13.00 2.70 1.78
CA THR A 184 12.20 1.74 1.02
C THR A 184 11.12 1.12 1.89
N ILE A 185 9.88 1.21 1.42
CA ILE A 185 8.73 0.46 1.94
C ILE A 185 8.21 -0.36 0.77
N GLU A 186 8.30 -1.69 0.87
CA GLU A 186 7.93 -2.60 -0.20
C GLU A 186 6.42 -2.79 -0.35
N GLU A 187 6.04 -3.45 -1.45
CA GLU A 187 4.65 -3.83 -1.73
C GLU A 187 4.04 -4.58 -0.54
N GLY A 188 2.81 -4.18 -0.21
CA GLY A 188 2.00 -4.82 0.81
C GLY A 188 2.49 -4.74 2.26
N ALA A 189 3.54 -3.96 2.54
CA ALA A 189 4.21 -3.95 3.86
C ALA A 189 3.28 -3.80 5.07
N PHE A 190 2.16 -3.07 4.94
CA PHE A 190 1.19 -2.82 6.01
C PHE A 190 -0.25 -3.22 5.64
N ILE A 191 -0.44 -4.18 4.73
CA ILE A 191 -1.79 -4.67 4.39
C ILE A 191 -2.52 -5.11 5.64
N ASN A 192 -3.78 -4.72 5.80
CA ASN A 192 -4.66 -5.09 6.90
C ASN A 192 -4.14 -4.74 8.30
N CYS A 193 -3.22 -3.76 8.41
CA CYS A 193 -2.89 -3.12 9.69
C CYS A 193 -4.02 -2.20 10.15
N ASN A 194 -5.17 -2.79 10.46
CA ASN A 194 -6.45 -2.10 10.62
C ASN A 194 -6.64 -1.43 12.00
N LYS A 195 -5.67 -1.57 12.92
CA LYS A 195 -5.72 -0.97 14.26
C LYS A 195 -4.95 0.34 14.38
N ILE A 196 -4.18 0.73 13.37
CA ILE A 196 -3.44 1.99 13.37
C ILE A 196 -4.43 3.14 13.43
N ILE A 197 -4.34 3.97 14.47
CA ILE A 197 -5.20 5.15 14.66
C ILE A 197 -4.44 6.45 14.41
N GLY A 198 -5.18 7.51 14.07
CA GLY A 198 -4.61 8.86 13.96
C GLY A 198 -3.87 9.08 12.65
N THR A 199 -2.66 9.64 12.74
CA THR A 199 -1.87 10.10 11.59
C THR A 199 -0.68 9.18 11.35
N VAL A 200 -0.46 8.80 10.10
CA VAL A 200 0.77 8.12 9.64
C VAL A 200 1.58 9.08 8.79
N THR A 201 2.83 9.31 9.16
CA THR A 201 3.75 10.21 8.44
C THR A 201 4.77 9.39 7.66
N LEU A 202 4.86 9.63 6.36
CA LEU A 202 5.90 9.04 5.50
C LEU A 202 7.17 9.88 5.50
N PRO A 203 8.36 9.25 5.43
CA PRO A 203 9.61 9.95 5.22
C PRO A 203 9.64 10.75 3.91
N GLN A 204 10.39 11.86 3.91
CA GLN A 204 10.42 12.81 2.79
C GLN A 204 11.04 12.25 1.50
N ASN A 205 11.89 11.22 1.64
CA ASN A 205 12.61 10.53 0.58
C ASN A 205 11.81 9.39 -0.07
N ILE A 206 10.61 9.07 0.41
CA ILE A 206 9.74 8.10 -0.24
C ILE A 206 9.09 8.75 -1.47
N THR A 207 9.50 8.31 -2.66
CA THR A 207 8.99 8.80 -3.95
C THR A 207 7.88 7.93 -4.53
N VAL A 208 7.71 6.69 -4.07
CA VAL A 208 6.68 5.77 -4.55
C VAL A 208 5.99 5.10 -3.37
N ILE A 209 4.67 5.14 -3.35
CA ILE A 209 3.86 4.28 -2.49
C ILE A 209 3.48 3.07 -3.31
N LYS A 210 4.09 1.94 -2.99
CA LYS A 210 3.99 0.71 -3.78
C LYS A 210 2.60 0.06 -3.67
N ASN A 211 2.38 -0.92 -4.54
CA ASN A 211 1.16 -1.71 -4.57
C ASN A 211 0.68 -2.11 -3.17
N SER A 212 -0.58 -1.85 -2.87
CA SER A 212 -1.26 -2.27 -1.64
C SER A 212 -0.57 -1.92 -0.32
N THR A 213 0.44 -1.03 -0.28
CA THR A 213 1.28 -0.83 0.91
C THR A 213 0.47 -0.56 2.17
N PHE A 214 -0.62 0.22 2.09
CA PHE A 214 -1.53 0.55 3.20
C PHE A 214 -2.96 0.03 2.99
N LYS A 215 -3.16 -0.95 2.11
CA LYS A 215 -4.50 -1.52 1.86
C LYS A 215 -5.10 -2.04 3.17
N GLY A 216 -6.34 -1.69 3.47
CA GLY A 216 -7.04 -2.14 4.68
C GLY A 216 -6.53 -1.51 5.98
N CYS A 217 -5.73 -0.44 5.93
CA CYS A 217 -5.42 0.41 7.09
C CYS A 217 -6.66 1.24 7.53
N SER A 218 -7.75 0.54 7.83
CA SER A 218 -9.12 1.08 7.90
C SER A 218 -9.40 1.99 9.09
N SER A 219 -8.47 2.14 10.04
CA SER A 219 -8.57 3.04 11.20
C SER A 219 -7.71 4.31 11.10
N VAL A 220 -6.84 4.43 10.09
CA VAL A 220 -5.99 5.62 9.90
C VAL A 220 -6.87 6.79 9.45
N LYS A 221 -6.68 7.95 10.07
CA LYS A 221 -7.45 9.17 9.77
C LYS A 221 -6.74 10.10 8.79
N GLU A 222 -5.41 10.12 8.83
CA GLU A 222 -4.60 11.00 7.98
C GLU A 222 -3.30 10.31 7.55
N PHE A 223 -2.96 10.47 6.27
CA PHE A 223 -1.61 10.18 5.77
C PHE A 223 -0.91 11.49 5.43
N VAL A 224 0.24 11.73 6.05
CA VAL A 224 1.14 12.84 5.71
C VAL A 224 2.20 12.30 4.77
N LEU A 225 2.08 12.67 3.50
CA LEU A 225 2.98 12.20 2.45
C LEU A 225 4.28 13.01 2.42
N GLY A 226 5.37 12.37 1.99
CA GLY A 226 6.64 13.02 1.64
C GLY A 226 6.62 13.55 0.20
N ASN A 227 7.75 13.48 -0.49
CA ASN A 227 7.87 13.87 -1.91
C ASN A 227 7.41 12.74 -2.85
N VAL A 228 6.22 12.19 -2.62
CA VAL A 228 5.69 11.09 -3.41
C VAL A 228 5.42 11.55 -4.85
N GLU A 229 5.91 10.79 -5.82
CA GLU A 229 5.75 11.00 -7.25
C GLU A 229 4.71 10.04 -7.84
N ASN A 230 4.57 8.83 -7.28
CA ASN A 230 3.64 7.81 -7.77
C ASN A 230 2.92 7.09 -6.61
N ILE A 231 1.61 6.91 -6.77
CA ILE A 231 0.79 6.06 -5.90
C ILE A 231 0.30 4.88 -6.73
N GLU A 232 0.77 3.68 -6.40
CA GLU A 232 0.51 2.47 -7.19
C GLU A 232 -0.81 1.76 -6.82
N PHE A 233 -1.06 0.64 -7.50
CA PHE A 233 -2.31 -0.12 -7.43
C PHE A 233 -2.74 -0.43 -5.99
N GLN A 234 -3.98 -0.08 -5.63
CA GLN A 234 -4.57 -0.37 -4.32
C GLN A 234 -3.83 0.19 -3.10
N ALA A 235 -2.91 1.15 -3.26
CA ALA A 235 -2.04 1.64 -2.17
C ALA A 235 -2.78 1.99 -0.86
N PHE A 236 -3.98 2.57 -0.95
CA PHE A 236 -4.86 2.92 0.19
C PHE A 236 -6.27 2.32 0.06
N LEU A 237 -6.44 1.25 -0.72
CA LEU A 237 -7.73 0.56 -0.86
C LEU A 237 -8.29 0.20 0.53
N GLU A 238 -9.58 0.46 0.76
CA GLU A 238 -10.28 0.16 2.03
C GLU A 238 -9.72 0.89 3.26
N CYS A 239 -9.02 2.01 3.09
CA CYS A 239 -8.71 2.95 4.18
C CYS A 239 -9.97 3.72 4.61
N THR A 240 -10.96 3.00 5.16
CA THR A 240 -12.33 3.53 5.37
C THR A 240 -12.42 4.70 6.34
N SER A 241 -11.46 4.86 7.27
CA SER A 241 -11.44 6.00 8.20
C SER A 241 -10.61 7.19 7.71
N LEU A 242 -10.01 7.13 6.52
CA LEU A 242 -9.18 8.20 5.98
C LEU A 242 -10.04 9.43 5.74
N GLU A 243 -9.82 10.48 6.52
CA GLU A 243 -10.53 11.76 6.44
C GLU A 243 -9.73 12.77 5.62
N LYS A 244 -8.39 12.70 5.68
CA LYS A 244 -7.50 13.69 5.05
C LYS A 244 -6.25 13.06 4.44
N ILE A 245 -5.95 13.45 3.21
CA ILE A 245 -4.66 13.20 2.57
C ILE A 245 -4.31 14.38 1.66
N ASN A 246 -3.16 15.00 1.92
CA ASN A 246 -2.65 16.08 1.08
C ASN A 246 -1.75 15.48 0.00
N LEU A 247 -2.20 15.50 -1.25
CA LEU A 247 -1.41 15.02 -2.38
C LEU A 247 -0.26 16.01 -2.65
N PRO A 248 1.02 15.56 -2.66
CA PRO A 248 2.17 16.46 -2.79
C PRO A 248 2.29 17.01 -4.22
N SER A 249 2.91 18.19 -4.37
CA SER A 249 3.10 18.84 -5.67
C SER A 249 3.97 18.03 -6.64
N THR A 250 4.74 17.07 -6.14
CA THR A 250 5.57 16.13 -6.89
C THR A 250 4.78 14.98 -7.51
N LEU A 251 3.53 14.76 -7.11
CA LEU A 251 2.74 13.61 -7.54
C LEU A 251 2.38 13.70 -9.04
N THR A 252 2.79 12.70 -9.81
CA THR A 252 2.62 12.61 -11.26
C THR A 252 1.60 11.55 -11.69
N SER A 253 1.41 10.48 -10.90
CA SER A 253 0.44 9.43 -11.22
C SER A 253 -0.23 8.80 -10.00
N ILE A 254 -1.50 8.42 -10.16
CA ILE A 254 -2.26 7.59 -9.22
C ILE A 254 -2.85 6.41 -10.02
N GLN A 255 -2.56 5.18 -9.63
CA GLN A 255 -3.02 3.98 -10.32
C GLN A 255 -4.41 3.50 -9.86
N ASP A 256 -4.83 2.37 -10.43
CA ASP A 256 -6.15 1.78 -10.25
C ASP A 256 -6.42 1.43 -8.77
N ASP A 257 -7.67 1.62 -8.35
CA ASP A 257 -8.19 1.31 -7.00
C ASP A 257 -7.44 1.98 -5.82
N ALA A 258 -6.53 2.93 -6.07
CA ALA A 258 -5.61 3.43 -5.04
C ALA A 258 -6.28 4.03 -3.80
N PHE A 259 -7.46 4.64 -3.92
CA PHE A 259 -8.26 5.20 -2.81
C PHE A 259 -9.68 4.62 -2.77
N ARG A 260 -9.90 3.46 -3.41
CA ARG A 260 -11.21 2.84 -3.43
C ARG A 260 -11.67 2.52 -2.01
N ASP A 261 -12.95 2.75 -1.75
CA ASP A 261 -13.61 2.57 -0.46
C ASP A 261 -12.96 3.38 0.70
N CYS A 262 -12.25 4.47 0.40
CA CYS A 262 -11.92 5.52 1.38
C CYS A 262 -13.18 6.32 1.75
N THR A 263 -14.12 5.66 2.43
CA THR A 263 -15.51 6.14 2.59
C THR A 263 -15.64 7.47 3.33
N LYS A 264 -14.68 7.85 4.19
CA LYS A 264 -14.66 9.12 4.93
C LYS A 264 -13.86 10.25 4.26
N LEU A 265 -13.20 10.00 3.14
CA LEU A 265 -12.38 10.99 2.47
C LEU A 265 -13.29 12.06 1.87
N SER A 266 -13.22 13.30 2.37
CA SER A 266 -14.21 14.32 2.07
C SER A 266 -13.78 15.36 1.04
N THR A 267 -12.47 15.64 0.96
CA THR A 267 -11.92 16.65 0.07
C THR A 267 -10.60 16.17 -0.54
N LEU A 268 -10.39 16.52 -1.81
CA LEU A 268 -9.15 16.25 -2.54
C LEU A 268 -8.82 17.42 -3.47
N ALA A 269 -7.59 17.91 -3.36
CA ALA A 269 -7.00 18.85 -4.29
C ALA A 269 -5.92 18.13 -5.09
N PHE A 270 -6.09 18.06 -6.42
CA PHE A 270 -5.10 17.41 -7.28
C PHE A 270 -3.94 18.36 -7.61
N PRO A 271 -2.68 17.91 -7.45
CA PRO A 271 -1.51 18.75 -7.70
C PRO A 271 -1.31 18.99 -9.19
N ILE A 272 -0.71 20.13 -9.56
CA ILE A 272 -0.56 20.54 -10.98
C ILE A 272 0.28 19.56 -11.82
N ALA A 273 1.19 18.81 -11.19
CA ALA A 273 2.04 17.84 -11.86
C ALA A 273 1.35 16.51 -12.18
N LEU A 274 0.15 16.26 -11.63
CA LEU A 274 -0.57 15.00 -11.82
C LEU A 274 -1.04 14.87 -13.28
N GLN A 275 -0.67 13.77 -13.93
CA GLN A 275 -0.95 13.52 -15.35
C GLN A 275 -2.00 12.44 -15.58
N SER A 276 -2.08 11.45 -14.69
CA SER A 276 -2.95 10.28 -14.85
C SER A 276 -3.60 9.82 -13.56
N ILE A 277 -4.89 9.48 -13.65
CA ILE A 277 -5.68 8.85 -12.60
C ILE A 277 -6.24 7.53 -13.14
N GLY A 278 -6.02 6.46 -12.40
CA GLY A 278 -6.46 5.11 -12.73
C GLY A 278 -7.97 4.87 -12.64
N SER A 279 -8.35 3.65 -12.98
CA SER A 279 -9.72 3.15 -12.88
C SER A 279 -10.08 2.85 -11.42
N HIS A 280 -11.34 3.10 -11.05
CA HIS A 280 -11.87 2.89 -9.69
C HIS A 280 -11.13 3.64 -8.59
N THR A 281 -10.25 4.61 -8.91
CA THR A 281 -9.35 5.23 -7.93
C THR A 281 -10.09 5.80 -6.72
N PHE A 282 -11.26 6.41 -6.88
CA PHE A 282 -12.10 6.93 -5.80
C PHE A 282 -13.49 6.25 -5.75
N ASP A 283 -13.63 5.05 -6.32
CA ASP A 283 -14.88 4.29 -6.23
C ASP A 283 -15.24 4.06 -4.75
N GLY A 284 -16.46 4.36 -4.35
CA GLY A 284 -16.90 4.21 -2.97
C GLY A 284 -16.35 5.26 -1.99
N CYS A 285 -15.72 6.34 -2.45
CA CYS A 285 -15.41 7.53 -1.63
C CYS A 285 -16.70 8.31 -1.30
N ARG A 286 -17.54 7.73 -0.43
CA ARG A 286 -18.92 8.19 -0.18
C ARG A 286 -19.02 9.58 0.42
N SER A 287 -18.03 10.01 1.22
CA SER A 287 -17.98 11.35 1.80
C SER A 287 -17.35 12.42 0.90
N LEU A 288 -16.83 12.07 -0.28
CA LEU A 288 -16.14 13.02 -1.15
C LEU A 288 -17.14 14.04 -1.70
N GLU A 289 -17.06 15.28 -1.22
CA GLU A 289 -18.04 16.33 -1.55
C GLU A 289 -17.59 17.18 -2.74
N THR A 290 -16.29 17.51 -2.79
CA THR A 290 -15.71 18.38 -3.79
C THR A 290 -14.40 17.80 -4.31
N VAL A 291 -14.23 17.92 -5.62
CA VAL A 291 -13.04 17.49 -6.34
C VAL A 291 -12.58 18.62 -7.25
N THR A 292 -11.33 19.07 -7.06
CA THR A 292 -10.70 20.03 -7.97
C THR A 292 -9.67 19.30 -8.82
N LEU A 293 -10.06 18.95 -10.05
CA LEU A 293 -9.15 18.42 -11.06
C LEU A 293 -8.17 19.51 -11.50
N ASN A 294 -6.91 19.13 -11.75
CA ASN A 294 -5.95 20.04 -12.37
C ASN A 294 -6.23 20.18 -13.88
N GLN A 295 -5.66 21.20 -14.53
CA GLN A 295 -5.85 21.41 -15.98
C GLN A 295 -5.03 20.48 -16.88
N ASN A 296 -4.11 19.70 -16.31
CA ASN A 296 -3.18 18.83 -17.05
C ASN A 296 -3.67 17.38 -17.17
N ILE A 297 -4.68 16.98 -16.39
CA ILE A 297 -5.31 15.66 -16.50
C ILE A 297 -6.04 15.59 -17.83
N ALA A 298 -5.54 14.75 -18.73
CA ALA A 298 -6.13 14.54 -20.05
C ALA A 298 -7.18 13.42 -20.07
N LYS A 299 -7.14 12.50 -19.10
CA LYS A 299 -8.02 11.32 -19.04
C LYS A 299 -8.34 10.93 -17.60
N LEU A 300 -9.58 10.49 -17.39
CA LEU A 300 -10.01 9.76 -16.19
C LEU A 300 -10.02 8.25 -16.49
N GLY A 301 -9.92 7.43 -15.45
CA GLY A 301 -10.11 5.99 -15.55
C GLY A 301 -11.59 5.59 -15.52
N VAL A 302 -11.85 4.31 -15.80
CA VAL A 302 -13.20 3.73 -15.68
C VAL A 302 -13.64 3.81 -14.21
N ALA A 303 -14.89 4.23 -13.95
CA ALA A 303 -15.46 4.28 -12.61
C ALA A 303 -14.67 5.11 -11.57
N THR A 304 -13.85 6.09 -12.00
CA THR A 304 -12.97 6.86 -11.09
C THR A 304 -13.70 7.47 -9.88
N PHE A 305 -14.92 7.98 -10.04
CA PHE A 305 -15.74 8.56 -8.97
C PHE A 305 -17.05 7.81 -8.74
N SER A 306 -17.08 6.52 -9.09
CA SER A 306 -18.25 5.67 -8.87
C SER A 306 -18.62 5.65 -7.38
N ASN A 307 -19.92 5.64 -7.07
CA ASN A 307 -20.49 5.65 -5.73
C ASN A 307 -19.99 6.78 -4.80
N CYS A 308 -19.45 7.88 -5.35
CA CYS A 308 -19.21 9.12 -4.60
C CYS A 308 -20.55 9.83 -4.33
N ILE A 309 -21.35 9.28 -3.41
CA ILE A 309 -22.74 9.70 -3.19
C ILE A 309 -22.89 11.14 -2.69
N SER A 310 -21.86 11.72 -2.06
CA SER A 310 -21.84 13.11 -1.58
C SER A 310 -21.25 14.11 -2.58
N LEU A 311 -20.69 13.66 -3.71
CA LEU A 311 -20.05 14.53 -4.69
C LEU A 311 -21.12 15.45 -5.29
N ASN A 312 -21.06 16.73 -4.96
CA ASN A 312 -22.11 17.69 -5.32
C ASN A 312 -21.81 18.46 -6.62
N SER A 313 -20.52 18.66 -6.90
CA SER A 313 -20.01 19.38 -8.07
C SER A 313 -18.61 18.89 -8.40
N ILE A 314 -18.28 18.91 -9.68
CA ILE A 314 -16.94 18.65 -10.20
C ILE A 314 -16.73 19.50 -11.46
N ASN A 315 -15.57 20.13 -11.55
CA ASN A 315 -15.17 20.89 -12.72
C ASN A 315 -14.34 19.98 -13.64
N ILE A 316 -14.83 19.73 -14.85
CA ILE A 316 -14.13 18.95 -15.86
C ILE A 316 -13.13 19.87 -16.61
N PRO A 317 -11.83 19.57 -16.61
CA PRO A 317 -10.85 20.31 -17.41
C PRO A 317 -11.15 20.24 -18.90
N GLN A 318 -10.84 21.31 -19.63
CA GLN A 318 -11.05 21.38 -21.08
C GLN A 318 -10.29 20.31 -21.86
N ALA A 319 -9.19 19.80 -21.32
CA ALA A 319 -8.41 18.71 -21.93
C ALA A 319 -9.14 17.36 -21.91
N ILE A 320 -10.18 17.18 -21.09
CA ILE A 320 -10.96 15.96 -21.01
C ILE A 320 -12.09 16.02 -22.04
N ASN A 321 -11.92 15.27 -23.12
CA ASN A 321 -12.92 15.13 -24.20
C ASN A 321 -13.82 13.89 -24.06
N SER A 322 -13.54 13.02 -23.09
CA SER A 322 -14.30 11.78 -22.88
C SER A 322 -14.49 11.50 -21.39
N ILE A 323 -15.73 11.23 -20.99
CA ILE A 323 -16.07 10.67 -19.68
C ILE A 323 -16.11 9.13 -19.80
N PRO A 324 -15.30 8.38 -19.04
CA PRO A 324 -15.27 6.92 -19.11
C PRO A 324 -16.53 6.21 -18.60
N ASP A 325 -16.61 4.90 -18.87
CA ASP A 325 -17.66 4.02 -18.35
C ASP A 325 -17.77 4.15 -16.82
N SER A 326 -18.99 4.25 -16.31
CA SER A 326 -19.36 4.32 -14.90
C SER A 326 -18.66 5.42 -14.07
N CYS A 327 -18.01 6.42 -14.71
CA CYS A 327 -17.16 7.39 -14.04
C CYS A 327 -17.81 8.09 -12.84
N PHE A 328 -19.10 8.44 -12.93
CA PHE A 328 -19.92 9.03 -11.88
C PHE A 328 -21.14 8.16 -11.54
N TYR A 329 -21.05 6.84 -11.75
CA TYR A 329 -22.12 5.91 -11.40
C TYR A 329 -22.52 6.11 -9.94
N GLY A 330 -23.80 6.29 -9.65
CA GLY A 330 -24.32 6.42 -8.30
C GLY A 330 -23.99 7.73 -7.58
N CYS A 331 -23.44 8.75 -8.26
CA CYS A 331 -23.22 10.10 -7.70
C CYS A 331 -24.55 10.85 -7.49
N SER A 332 -25.35 10.40 -6.52
CA SER A 332 -26.72 10.86 -6.31
C SER A 332 -26.87 12.31 -5.86
N SER A 333 -25.82 12.92 -5.30
CA SER A 333 -25.81 14.33 -4.89
C SER A 333 -25.29 15.28 -5.96
N LEU A 334 -24.82 14.78 -7.11
CA LEU A 334 -24.29 15.63 -8.17
C LEU A 334 -25.42 16.51 -8.72
N THR A 335 -25.25 17.83 -8.61
CA THR A 335 -26.30 18.81 -8.97
C THR A 335 -26.06 19.47 -10.31
N SER A 336 -24.80 19.66 -10.69
CA SER A 336 -24.41 20.27 -11.95
C SER A 336 -23.06 19.72 -12.39
N ILE A 337 -22.90 19.53 -13.70
CA ILE A 337 -21.62 19.22 -14.33
C ILE A 337 -21.53 19.88 -15.70
N ASP A 338 -20.41 20.53 -15.97
CA ASP A 338 -20.09 21.12 -17.27
C ASP A 338 -19.43 20.08 -18.16
N LEU A 339 -20.09 19.80 -19.29
CA LEU A 339 -19.68 18.86 -20.32
C LEU A 339 -19.46 19.56 -21.67
N SER A 340 -19.31 20.89 -21.69
CA SER A 340 -19.10 21.67 -22.91
C SER A 340 -17.84 21.27 -23.70
N SER A 341 -16.82 20.71 -23.03
CA SER A 341 -15.62 20.16 -23.69
C SER A 341 -15.69 18.66 -24.00
N VAL A 342 -16.78 17.97 -23.64
CA VAL A 342 -16.88 16.51 -23.69
C VAL A 342 -17.62 16.06 -24.96
N GLU A 343 -16.96 15.24 -25.77
CA GLU A 343 -17.52 14.65 -26.99
C GLU A 343 -18.09 13.24 -26.76
N ILE A 344 -17.53 12.50 -25.80
CA ILE A 344 -17.81 11.07 -25.58
C ILE A 344 -18.18 10.81 -24.11
N ILE A 345 -19.28 10.12 -23.88
CA ILE A 345 -19.73 9.67 -22.56
C ILE A 345 -19.83 8.14 -22.58
N GLY A 346 -19.16 7.52 -21.60
CA GLY A 346 -19.11 6.08 -21.43
C GLY A 346 -20.41 5.48 -20.89
N TYR A 347 -20.47 4.15 -20.90
CA TYR A 347 -21.60 3.38 -20.42
C TYR A 347 -21.86 3.63 -18.95
N ASN A 348 -23.11 3.91 -18.58
CA ASN A 348 -23.54 4.19 -17.21
C ASN A 348 -22.75 5.28 -16.48
N ALA A 349 -22.06 6.16 -17.22
CA ALA A 349 -21.21 7.20 -16.64
C ALA A 349 -21.92 8.07 -15.61
N PHE A 350 -23.23 8.29 -15.76
CA PHE A 350 -24.06 9.08 -14.85
C PHE A 350 -25.29 8.30 -14.34
N PHE A 351 -25.28 6.96 -14.43
CA PHE A 351 -26.41 6.16 -13.93
C PHE A 351 -26.59 6.40 -12.43
N GLY A 352 -27.81 6.67 -11.96
CA GLY A 352 -28.07 6.98 -10.55
C GLY A 352 -27.79 8.44 -10.13
N CYS A 353 -27.32 9.31 -11.04
CA CYS A 353 -27.25 10.76 -10.83
C CYS A 353 -28.64 11.39 -11.01
N LYS A 354 -29.49 11.32 -9.99
CA LYS A 354 -30.93 11.64 -10.12
C LYS A 354 -31.27 13.12 -10.34
N ASN A 355 -30.41 14.04 -9.88
CA ASN A 355 -30.70 15.47 -9.81
C ASN A 355 -29.69 16.34 -10.56
N VAL A 356 -28.88 15.74 -11.44
CA VAL A 356 -27.80 16.46 -12.13
C VAL A 356 -28.35 17.29 -13.30
N THR A 357 -27.89 18.54 -13.36
CA THR A 357 -28.04 19.41 -14.52
C THR A 357 -26.78 19.34 -15.36
N PHE A 358 -26.92 19.04 -16.66
CA PHE A 358 -25.81 19.04 -17.61
C PHE A 358 -25.70 20.41 -18.29
N VAL A 359 -24.53 21.05 -18.19
CA VAL A 359 -24.19 22.24 -18.97
C VAL A 359 -23.47 21.78 -20.24
N LEU A 360 -23.98 22.18 -21.40
CA LEU A 360 -23.46 21.81 -22.72
C LEU A 360 -23.01 23.07 -23.47
N ASP A 361 -22.19 22.92 -24.51
CA ASP A 361 -21.82 24.04 -25.38
C ASP A 361 -22.99 24.52 -26.26
N ASP A 362 -22.87 25.71 -26.86
CA ASP A 362 -23.91 26.29 -27.73
C ASP A 362 -24.23 25.45 -28.98
N ASN A 363 -23.31 24.55 -29.36
CA ASN A 363 -23.51 23.61 -30.46
C ASN A 363 -24.17 22.29 -30.01
N GLU A 364 -24.37 22.09 -28.71
CA GLU A 364 -24.96 20.91 -28.09
C GLU A 364 -24.25 19.59 -28.51
N ASN A 365 -22.92 19.61 -28.65
CA ASN A 365 -22.07 18.60 -29.31
C ASN A 365 -21.75 17.34 -28.47
N VAL A 366 -22.70 16.79 -27.70
CA VAL A 366 -22.47 15.50 -27.02
C VAL A 366 -22.74 14.35 -27.99
N HIS A 367 -21.68 13.81 -28.60
CA HIS A 367 -21.78 12.89 -29.74
C HIS A 367 -21.98 11.40 -29.37
N TYR A 368 -21.81 10.99 -28.12
CA TYR A 368 -21.86 9.56 -27.78
C TYR A 368 -22.24 9.30 -26.34
N VAL A 369 -23.26 8.46 -26.13
CA VAL A 369 -23.46 7.71 -24.88
C VAL A 369 -23.29 6.24 -25.24
N ALA A 370 -22.16 5.66 -24.86
CA ALA A 370 -21.85 4.26 -25.15
C ALA A 370 -22.80 3.36 -24.36
N SER A 371 -23.74 2.68 -25.00
CA SER A 371 -24.35 1.48 -24.42
C SER A 371 -23.93 0.31 -25.30
N LYS A 372 -22.97 -0.51 -24.82
CA LYS A 372 -22.57 -1.73 -25.52
C LYS A 372 -23.77 -2.67 -25.74
N ASP A 373 -24.81 -2.55 -24.92
CA ASP A 373 -25.96 -3.44 -24.89
C ASP A 373 -27.23 -2.88 -25.53
N LYS A 374 -27.18 -1.69 -26.18
CA LYS A 374 -28.36 -0.99 -26.73
C LYS A 374 -29.45 -0.69 -25.68
N ASP A 375 -29.10 -0.79 -24.40
CA ASP A 375 -29.96 -0.46 -23.27
C ASP A 375 -29.75 1.01 -22.90
N PHE A 376 -30.81 1.81 -23.08
CA PHE A 376 -30.86 3.24 -22.78
C PHE A 376 -31.60 3.54 -21.48
N SER A 377 -31.93 2.52 -20.68
CA SER A 377 -32.57 2.70 -19.36
C SER A 377 -31.78 3.63 -18.45
N SER A 378 -30.45 3.73 -18.64
CA SER A 378 -29.59 4.68 -17.94
C SER A 378 -29.81 6.14 -18.33
N LEU A 379 -30.24 6.41 -19.57
CA LEU A 379 -30.63 7.74 -20.02
C LEU A 379 -32.02 8.13 -19.53
N GLU A 380 -32.93 7.18 -19.34
CA GLU A 380 -34.28 7.45 -18.83
C GLU A 380 -34.27 8.09 -17.43
N GLN A 381 -33.25 7.79 -16.62
CA GLN A 381 -33.07 8.34 -15.28
C GLN A 381 -32.45 9.74 -15.23
N ILE A 382 -31.93 10.25 -16.35
CA ILE A 382 -31.42 11.62 -16.44
C ILE A 382 -32.62 12.58 -16.47
N SER A 383 -32.65 13.64 -15.66
CA SER A 383 -33.78 14.56 -15.63
C SER A 383 -33.81 15.56 -16.81
N ASN A 384 -32.72 15.67 -17.57
CA ASN A 384 -32.58 16.65 -18.66
C ASN A 384 -33.05 16.06 -20.00
N ASP A 385 -34.28 16.42 -20.41
CA ASP A 385 -34.90 15.93 -21.64
C ASP A 385 -34.17 16.35 -22.92
N LYS A 386 -33.54 17.54 -22.93
CA LYS A 386 -32.69 17.96 -24.06
C LYS A 386 -31.48 17.06 -24.20
N PHE A 387 -30.77 16.79 -23.10
CA PHE A 387 -29.62 15.88 -23.10
C PHE A 387 -30.00 14.48 -23.61
N LYS A 388 -31.16 13.96 -23.18
CA LYS A 388 -31.69 12.68 -23.70
C LYS A 388 -31.91 12.72 -25.19
N GLU A 389 -32.59 13.74 -25.69
CA GLU A 389 -32.90 13.89 -27.11
C GLU A 389 -31.61 13.94 -27.95
N TYR A 390 -30.61 14.70 -27.50
CA TYR A 390 -29.31 14.80 -28.18
C TYR A 390 -28.51 13.50 -28.13
N ALA A 391 -28.40 12.87 -26.96
CA ALA A 391 -27.73 11.59 -26.81
C ALA A 391 -28.34 10.51 -27.72
N LEU A 392 -29.68 10.46 -27.80
CA LEU A 392 -30.40 9.56 -28.69
C LEU A 392 -30.15 9.91 -30.17
N LYS A 393 -30.27 11.19 -30.56
CA LYS A 393 -30.06 11.66 -31.93
C LYS A 393 -28.65 11.36 -32.44
N ASN A 394 -27.62 11.67 -31.67
CA ASN A 394 -26.23 11.43 -32.04
C ASN A 394 -25.90 9.92 -32.08
N TYR A 395 -26.49 9.10 -31.21
CA TYR A 395 -26.43 7.65 -31.34
C TYR A 395 -27.03 7.15 -32.66
N TYR A 396 -28.20 7.67 -33.05
CA TYR A 396 -28.84 7.30 -34.32
C TYR A 396 -27.99 7.71 -35.53
N ILE A 397 -27.38 8.90 -35.52
CA ILE A 397 -26.47 9.36 -36.60
C ILE A 397 -25.27 8.40 -36.73
N LYS A 398 -24.59 8.07 -35.63
CA LYS A 398 -23.49 7.09 -35.66
C LYS A 398 -23.95 5.69 -36.09
N LYS A 399 -25.16 5.26 -35.74
CA LYS A 399 -25.74 3.99 -36.22
C LYS A 399 -25.98 4.01 -37.73
N VAL A 400 -26.35 5.16 -38.30
CA VAL A 400 -26.49 5.34 -39.74
C VAL A 400 -25.12 5.29 -40.41
N GLU A 401 -24.12 6.00 -39.89
CA GLU A 401 -22.74 5.98 -40.42
C GLU A 401 -22.08 4.60 -40.29
N GLY A 402 -22.25 3.91 -39.16
CA GLY A 402 -21.72 2.57 -38.92
C GLY A 402 -22.41 1.46 -39.74
N LYS A 403 -23.60 1.72 -40.31
CA LYS A 403 -24.29 0.82 -41.24
C LYS A 403 -23.85 1.01 -42.70
N ILE A 404 -23.03 2.02 -43.01
CA ILE A 404 -22.59 2.29 -44.39
C ILE A 404 -21.35 1.46 -44.78
N ASN A 405 -20.72 0.71 -43.86
CA ASN A 405 -19.53 -0.11 -44.14
C ASN A 405 -19.73 -1.64 -44.07
N GLU A 406 -20.94 -2.13 -44.34
CA GLU A 406 -21.15 -3.56 -44.66
C GLU A 406 -22.03 -3.66 -45.92
N ASN A 407 -21.36 -3.92 -47.05
CA ASN A 407 -21.90 -4.10 -48.41
C ASN A 407 -22.12 -2.82 -49.22
N ASN A 408 -21.05 -2.33 -49.83
CA ASN A 408 -20.98 -2.07 -51.28
C ASN A 408 -19.52 -2.02 -51.74
#